data_AF-A0A3M1VC24-F1
#
_entry.id   AF-A0A3M1VC24-F1
#
_cell.length_a   1.000
_cell.length_b   1.000
_cell.length_c   1.000
_cell.angle_alpha   90.00
_cell.angle_beta   90.00
_cell.angle_gamma   90.00
#
_symmetry.space_group_name_H-M   'P 1'
#
loop_
_entity.id
_entity.type
_entity.pdbx_description
1 polymer ?
#
loop_
_entity_poly.entity_id
_entity_poly.type
_entity_poly.pdbx_seq_one_letter_code
_entity_poly.pdbx_strand_id
1 'polypeptide(L)'
;MRFNRYLVFYIILGVALVASWTLVGQRARIAPNVGMHIMSVDENCQPWRAPCGAYASGFALVLGPSAEEGGILHLVGERLPTDAHLDLVQFDEDAHQLARPQLRARPGGHWVIRTDPKATRLRVNLTSGEQQWVAEFPLVDLTGRPLAGPLLRHSS
;
A
#
# COMPACT_ATOMS: atom_id res chain seq x y z
N MET A 1 -57.79 15.51 -14.45
CA MET A 1 -56.90 15.57 -13.26
C MET A 1 -55.53 16.09 -13.71
N ARG A 2 -55.17 17.34 -13.39
CA ARG A 2 -53.86 17.91 -13.73
C ARG A 2 -52.79 17.23 -12.86
N PHE A 3 -52.09 16.27 -13.43
CA PHE A 3 -50.97 15.60 -12.77
C PHE A 3 -49.91 16.66 -12.46
N ASN A 4 -49.64 16.88 -11.17
CA ASN A 4 -48.81 17.97 -10.72
C ASN A 4 -47.34 17.62 -11.04
N ARG A 5 -46.80 18.20 -12.12
CA ARG A 5 -45.48 17.85 -12.68
C ARG A 5 -44.35 17.92 -11.65
N TYR A 6 -44.50 18.79 -10.65
CA TYR A 6 -43.59 18.93 -9.51
C TYR A 6 -43.57 17.70 -8.60
N LEU A 7 -44.71 17.06 -8.38
CA LEU A 7 -44.83 15.86 -7.54
C LEU A 7 -44.06 14.68 -8.14
N VAL A 8 -44.13 14.51 -9.46
CA VAL A 8 -43.35 13.49 -10.18
C VAL A 8 -41.85 13.75 -10.07
N PHE A 9 -41.42 15.01 -10.18
CA PHE A 9 -40.01 15.38 -10.02
C PHE A 9 -39.48 15.03 -8.62
N TYR A 10 -40.24 15.36 -7.55
CA TYR A 10 -39.85 15.03 -6.19
C TYR A 10 -39.80 13.51 -5.93
N ILE A 11 -40.71 12.73 -6.52
CA ILE A 11 -40.66 11.26 -6.41
C ILE A 11 -39.40 10.71 -7.08
N ILE A 12 -39.08 11.14 -8.30
CA ILE A 12 -37.87 10.68 -9.01
C ILE A 12 -36.61 11.06 -8.24
N LEU A 13 -36.56 12.30 -7.74
CA LEU A 13 -35.44 12.79 -6.92
C LEU A 13 -35.27 11.95 -5.64
N GLY A 14 -36.37 11.67 -4.94
CA GLY A 14 -36.35 10.85 -3.72
C GLY A 14 -35.90 9.41 -3.97
N VAL A 15 -36.41 8.78 -5.04
CA VAL A 15 -36.01 7.41 -5.42
C VAL A 15 -34.54 7.36 -5.83
N ALA A 16 -34.06 8.33 -6.61
CA ALA A 16 -32.65 8.42 -7.00
C ALA A 16 -31.73 8.63 -5.79
N LEU A 17 -32.15 9.46 -4.83
CA LEU A 17 -31.40 9.69 -3.61
C LEU A 17 -31.26 8.39 -2.80
N VAL A 18 -32.38 7.70 -2.53
CA VAL A 18 -32.38 6.43 -1.78
C VAL A 18 -31.55 5.36 -2.47
N ALA A 19 -31.67 5.22 -3.80
CA ALA A 19 -30.88 4.26 -4.58
C ALA A 19 -29.37 4.56 -4.53
N SER A 20 -28.97 5.84 -4.50
CA SER A 20 -27.57 6.22 -4.35
C SER A 20 -27.01 5.79 -2.98
N TRP A 21 -27.76 6.03 -1.91
CA TRP A 21 -27.36 5.65 -0.55
C TRP A 21 -27.27 4.13 -0.35
N THR A 22 -28.18 3.35 -0.92
CA THR A 22 -28.12 1.88 -0.83
C THR A 22 -26.93 1.30 -1.57
N LEU A 23 -26.56 1.88 -2.72
CA LEU A 23 -25.39 1.46 -3.49
C LEU A 23 -24.08 1.71 -2.73
N VAL A 24 -23.96 2.85 -2.05
CA VAL A 24 -22.81 3.17 -1.19
C VAL A 24 -22.77 2.25 0.03
N GLY A 25 -23.92 2.01 0.68
CA GLY A 25 -24.01 1.10 1.83
C GLY A 25 -23.64 -0.35 1.50
N GLN A 26 -24.01 -0.85 0.32
CA GLN A 26 -23.59 -2.18 -0.14
C GLN A 26 -22.07 -2.26 -0.34
N ARG A 27 -21.44 -1.22 -0.89
CA ARG A 27 -19.98 -1.20 -1.06
C ARG A 27 -19.22 -1.09 0.27
N ALA A 28 -19.78 -0.37 1.25
CA ALA A 28 -19.18 -0.24 2.58
C ALA A 28 -19.20 -1.56 3.39
N ARG A 29 -20.21 -2.43 3.19
CA ARG A 29 -20.32 -3.72 3.89
C ARG A 29 -19.33 -4.80 3.40
N ILE A 30 -18.61 -4.55 2.32
CA ILE A 30 -17.63 -5.49 1.73
C ILE A 30 -16.22 -5.26 2.31
N ALA A 31 -16.02 -4.23 3.15
CA ALA A 31 -14.86 -4.21 4.01
C ALA A 31 -15.11 -5.22 5.14
N PRO A 32 -14.45 -6.39 5.16
CA PRO A 32 -14.56 -7.29 6.30
C PRO A 32 -14.15 -6.53 7.57
N ASN A 33 -14.70 -6.93 8.72
CA ASN A 33 -14.36 -6.48 10.08
C ASN A 33 -12.89 -6.76 10.47
N VAL A 34 -11.97 -6.64 9.53
CA VAL A 34 -10.54 -6.72 9.78
C VAL A 34 -10.18 -5.42 10.48
N GLY A 35 -9.64 -5.52 11.68
CA GLY A 35 -9.07 -4.38 12.38
C GLY A 35 -7.89 -3.87 11.56
N MET A 36 -8.16 -2.93 10.64
CA MET A 36 -7.17 -2.35 9.75
C MET A 36 -6.48 -1.20 10.47
N HIS A 37 -5.17 -1.33 10.63
CA HIS A 37 -4.31 -0.37 11.30
C HIS A 37 -3.32 0.20 10.29
N ILE A 38 -3.35 1.51 10.06
CA ILE A 38 -2.38 2.18 9.21
C ILE A 38 -1.11 2.42 10.04
N MET A 39 0.02 1.92 9.56
CA MET A 39 1.31 2.13 10.20
C MET A 39 1.83 3.54 9.88
N SER A 40 2.44 4.19 10.86
CA SER A 40 3.08 5.49 10.65
C SER A 40 4.46 5.27 10.04
N VAL A 41 4.71 5.86 8.87
CA VAL A 41 5.99 5.81 8.15
C VAL A 41 6.76 7.11 8.40
N ASP A 42 8.09 7.04 8.48
CA ASP A 42 8.94 8.21 8.66
C ASP A 42 8.68 9.32 7.61
N GLU A 43 8.57 10.58 8.07
CA GLU A 43 8.18 11.73 7.22
C GLU A 43 9.16 11.99 6.06
N ASN A 44 10.45 11.76 6.28
CA ASN A 44 11.51 11.98 5.29
C ASN A 44 12.02 10.67 4.68
N CYS A 45 11.13 9.69 4.56
CA CYS A 45 11.49 8.36 4.08
C CYS A 45 12.03 8.35 2.64
N GLN A 46 13.24 7.82 2.47
CA GLN A 46 13.89 7.57 1.18
C GLN A 46 14.52 6.17 1.19
N PRO A 47 13.77 5.09 0.92
CA PRO A 47 14.24 3.70 1.09
C PRO A 47 15.48 3.35 0.28
N TRP A 48 15.73 4.08 -0.80
CA TRP A 48 16.91 3.89 -1.66
C TRP A 48 18.19 4.54 -1.12
N ARG A 49 18.08 5.50 -0.19
CA ARG A 49 19.23 6.21 0.38
C ARG A 49 19.45 5.87 1.86
N ALA A 50 18.37 5.76 2.62
CA ALA A 50 18.40 5.52 4.05
C ALA A 50 17.28 4.55 4.44
N PRO A 51 17.46 3.72 5.48
CA PRO A 51 16.41 2.86 5.97
C PRO A 51 15.23 3.70 6.50
N CYS A 52 14.01 3.30 6.13
CA CYS A 52 12.77 3.87 6.62
C CYS A 52 12.05 2.88 7.53
N GLY A 53 11.54 3.36 8.67
CA GLY A 53 10.65 2.59 9.51
C GLY A 53 9.19 2.89 9.24
N ALA A 54 8.36 1.84 9.33
CA ALA A 54 6.94 1.93 9.57
C ALA A 54 6.65 1.28 10.93
N TYR A 55 5.92 1.98 11.79
CA TYR A 55 5.73 1.57 13.18
C TYR A 55 4.26 1.29 13.50
N ALA A 56 4.03 0.25 14.29
CA ALA A 56 2.75 -0.07 14.91
C ALA A 56 2.97 -0.31 16.42
N SER A 57 1.89 -0.48 17.17
CA SER A 57 1.93 -0.73 18.62
C SER A 57 2.61 -2.07 18.96
N GLY A 58 3.95 -2.08 19.02
CA GLY A 58 4.74 -3.22 19.50
C GLY A 58 5.73 -3.82 18.51
N PHE A 59 5.62 -3.50 17.22
CA PHE A 59 6.49 -4.01 16.15
C PHE A 59 6.74 -2.95 15.09
N ALA A 60 7.76 -3.18 14.26
CA ALA A 60 8.14 -2.27 13.19
C ALA A 60 8.50 -3.03 11.93
N LEU A 61 8.27 -2.38 10.78
CA LEU A 61 8.75 -2.81 9.47
C LEU A 61 9.77 -1.79 8.99
N VAL A 62 10.99 -2.23 8.69
CA VAL A 62 12.07 -1.36 8.22
C VAL A 62 12.40 -1.70 6.79
N LEU A 63 12.27 -0.74 5.88
CA LEU A 63 12.60 -0.87 4.46
C LEU A 63 13.85 -0.04 4.15
N GLY A 64 14.90 -0.66 3.62
CA GLY A 64 16.14 0.05 3.29
C GLY A 64 16.84 -0.51 2.05
N PRO A 65 17.95 0.11 1.64
CA PRO A 65 18.69 -0.32 0.46
C PRO A 65 19.42 -1.64 0.74
N SER A 66 19.41 -2.56 -0.23
CA SER A 66 20.27 -3.75 -0.17
C SER A 66 21.67 -3.42 -0.68
N ALA A 67 22.69 -3.92 0.02
CA ALA A 67 24.10 -3.75 -0.38
C ALA A 67 24.51 -4.65 -1.57
N GLU A 68 23.72 -5.69 -1.88
CA GLU A 68 24.10 -6.75 -2.81
C GLU A 68 23.85 -6.38 -4.28
N GLU A 69 22.75 -5.67 -4.60
CA GLU A 69 22.42 -5.25 -5.96
C GLU A 69 21.57 -3.97 -5.96
N GLY A 70 21.74 -3.15 -6.99
CA GLY A 70 20.88 -2.00 -7.24
C GLY A 70 19.44 -2.39 -7.59
N GLY A 71 18.45 -1.70 -7.00
CA GLY A 71 17.04 -1.99 -7.27
C GLY A 71 16.46 -3.10 -6.40
N ILE A 72 17.21 -3.51 -5.39
CA ILE A 72 16.77 -4.43 -4.36
C ILE A 72 16.62 -3.68 -3.04
N LEU A 73 15.46 -3.85 -2.41
CA LEU A 73 15.18 -3.35 -1.07
C LEU A 73 15.19 -4.50 -0.07
N HIS A 74 15.62 -4.17 1.13
CA HIS A 74 15.61 -5.06 2.26
C HIS A 74 14.49 -4.64 3.20
N LEU A 75 13.56 -5.55 3.47
CA LEU A 75 12.50 -5.38 4.46
C LEU A 75 12.86 -6.22 5.68
N VAL A 76 12.77 -5.62 6.87
CA VAL A 76 13.05 -6.27 8.15
C VAL A 76 11.86 -6.07 9.06
N GLY A 77 11.43 -7.14 9.71
CA GLY A 77 10.35 -7.13 10.68
C GLY A 77 10.90 -7.25 12.08
N GLU A 78 10.73 -6.22 12.89
CA GLU A 78 11.13 -6.22 14.30
C GLU A 78 9.94 -6.63 15.17
N ARG A 79 10.05 -7.73 15.92
CA ARG A 79 9.01 -8.26 16.82
C ARG A 79 7.66 -8.55 16.16
N LEU A 80 7.68 -9.05 14.93
CA LEU A 80 6.45 -9.45 14.24
C LEU A 80 5.70 -10.58 14.98
N PRO A 81 4.36 -10.61 14.91
CA PRO A 81 3.58 -11.76 15.35
C PRO A 81 4.05 -13.05 14.67
N THR A 82 4.01 -14.18 15.38
CA THR A 82 4.58 -15.44 14.89
C THR A 82 3.80 -16.03 13.71
N ASP A 83 2.53 -15.70 13.59
CA ASP A 83 1.60 -16.08 12.52
C ASP A 83 1.47 -15.00 11.44
N ALA A 84 2.36 -14.00 11.42
CA ALA A 84 2.23 -12.87 10.52
C ALA A 84 2.53 -13.24 9.06
N HIS A 85 1.62 -12.88 8.17
CA HIS A 85 1.75 -13.01 6.73
C HIS A 85 1.97 -11.64 6.09
N LEU A 86 2.95 -11.56 5.19
CA LEU A 86 3.28 -10.36 4.44
C LEU A 86 2.79 -10.51 2.99
N ASP A 87 2.01 -9.54 2.53
CA ASP A 87 1.66 -9.37 1.11
C ASP A 87 2.10 -7.98 0.64
N LEU A 88 2.71 -7.93 -0.53
CA LEU A 88 3.29 -6.70 -1.07
C LEU A 88 2.60 -6.33 -2.37
N VAL A 89 2.24 -5.06 -2.47
CA VAL A 89 1.63 -4.48 -3.66
C VAL A 89 2.38 -3.21 -3.99
N GLN A 90 2.63 -2.97 -5.26
CA GLN A 90 3.34 -1.77 -5.71
C GLN A 90 2.48 -1.01 -6.71
N PHE A 91 2.63 0.32 -6.68
CA PHE A 91 1.82 1.24 -7.47
C PHE A 91 2.72 2.17 -8.26
N ASP A 92 2.24 2.59 -9.43
CA ASP A 92 2.84 3.69 -10.17
C ASP A 92 2.35 5.06 -9.64
N GLU A 93 2.82 6.13 -10.31
CA GLU A 93 2.45 7.51 -10.03
C GLU A 93 0.93 7.76 -10.10
N ASP A 94 0.26 7.10 -11.06
CA ASP A 94 -1.18 7.20 -11.30
C ASP A 94 -2.02 6.30 -10.38
N ALA A 95 -1.39 5.65 -9.39
CA ALA A 95 -2.01 4.69 -8.48
C ALA A 95 -2.52 3.41 -9.15
N HIS A 96 -2.05 3.08 -10.36
CA HIS A 96 -2.30 1.77 -10.93
C HIS A 96 -1.44 0.73 -10.22
N GLN A 97 -2.08 -0.36 -9.85
CA GLN A 97 -1.39 -1.51 -9.31
C GLN A 97 -0.54 -2.17 -10.40
N LEU A 98 0.76 -2.28 -10.15
CA LEU A 98 1.68 -2.99 -11.03
C LEU A 98 1.73 -4.48 -10.65
N ALA A 99 2.53 -5.26 -11.39
CA ALA A 99 2.80 -6.65 -11.04
C ALA A 99 3.30 -6.77 -9.58
N ARG A 100 2.97 -7.87 -8.89
CA ARG A 100 3.47 -8.06 -7.52
C ARG A 100 5.00 -8.11 -7.50
N PRO A 101 5.66 -7.46 -6.53
CA PRO A 101 7.11 -7.50 -6.43
C PRO A 101 7.56 -8.91 -6.04
N GLN A 102 8.77 -9.28 -6.45
CA GLN A 102 9.34 -10.57 -6.04
C GLN A 102 9.85 -10.47 -4.61
N LEU A 103 9.22 -11.22 -3.70
CA LEU A 103 9.62 -11.34 -2.30
C LEU A 103 10.41 -12.63 -2.10
N ARG A 104 11.63 -12.54 -1.58
CA ARG A 104 12.42 -13.70 -1.14
C ARG A 104 12.69 -13.59 0.35
N ALA A 105 12.19 -14.54 1.12
CA ALA A 105 12.50 -14.62 2.54
C ALA A 105 13.95 -15.06 2.77
N ARG A 106 14.61 -14.39 3.71
CA ARG A 106 15.90 -14.76 4.30
C ARG A 106 15.73 -15.15 5.77
N PRO A 107 16.66 -15.94 6.33
CA PRO A 107 16.65 -16.27 7.74
C PRO A 107 16.62 -15.01 8.61
N GLY A 108 15.95 -15.08 9.77
CA GLY A 108 15.96 -13.99 10.76
C GLY A 108 14.93 -12.88 10.54
N GLY A 109 13.84 -13.12 9.79
CA GLY A 109 12.81 -12.08 9.59
C GLY A 109 13.26 -10.99 8.61
N HIS A 110 14.05 -11.39 7.63
CA HIS A 110 14.60 -10.54 6.59
C HIS A 110 13.97 -10.90 5.25
N TRP A 111 13.61 -9.91 4.45
CA TRP A 111 13.08 -10.12 3.12
C TRP A 111 13.79 -9.27 2.10
N VAL A 112 14.03 -9.86 0.95
CA VAL A 112 14.61 -9.20 -0.21
C VAL A 112 13.50 -8.95 -1.21
N ILE A 113 13.34 -7.69 -1.60
CA ILE A 113 12.26 -7.22 -2.47
C ILE A 113 12.88 -6.67 -3.74
N ARG A 114 12.46 -7.20 -4.89
CA ARG A 114 12.75 -6.60 -6.19
C ARG A 114 11.51 -5.88 -6.70
N THR A 115 11.60 -4.57 -6.83
CA THR A 115 10.50 -3.69 -7.25
C THR A 115 10.48 -3.49 -8.77
N ASP A 116 9.35 -3.07 -9.31
CA ASP A 116 9.27 -2.60 -10.70
C ASP A 116 9.92 -1.23 -10.83
N PRO A 117 10.69 -0.94 -11.89
CA PRO A 117 11.33 0.37 -12.10
C PRO A 117 10.34 1.53 -12.23
N LYS A 118 9.07 1.27 -12.55
CA LYS A 118 8.00 2.27 -12.61
C LYS A 118 7.28 2.47 -11.27
N ALA A 119 7.58 1.64 -10.27
CA ALA A 119 6.91 1.71 -8.99
C ALA A 119 7.35 2.99 -8.24
N THR A 120 6.36 3.78 -7.83
CA THR A 120 6.57 4.99 -7.01
C THR A 120 6.21 4.76 -5.56
N ARG A 121 5.42 3.71 -5.27
CA ARG A 121 4.97 3.35 -3.92
C ARG A 121 4.95 1.85 -3.72
N LEU A 122 5.31 1.42 -2.52
CA LEU A 122 5.22 0.05 -2.06
C LEU A 122 4.30 -0.02 -0.84
N ARG A 123 3.20 -0.75 -0.97
CA ARG A 123 2.32 -1.11 0.14
C ARG A 123 2.70 -2.48 0.67
N VAL A 124 2.94 -2.54 1.97
CA VAL A 124 3.15 -3.78 2.71
C VAL A 124 1.92 -4.02 3.58
N ASN A 125 1.20 -5.08 3.27
CA ASN A 125 0.09 -5.58 4.07
C ASN A 125 0.64 -6.67 4.99
N LEU A 126 0.50 -6.47 6.29
CA LEU A 126 0.77 -7.47 7.31
C LEU A 126 -0.55 -7.99 7.85
N THR A 127 -0.77 -9.30 7.86
CA THR A 127 -1.96 -9.91 8.44
C THR A 127 -1.59 -10.92 9.51
N SER A 128 -2.29 -10.91 10.64
CA SER A 128 -2.17 -11.91 11.72
C SER A 128 -3.56 -12.07 12.34
N GLY A 129 -4.10 -13.29 12.29
CA GLY A 129 -5.51 -13.56 12.62
C GLY A 129 -6.50 -12.64 11.91
N GLU A 130 -7.30 -11.90 12.68
CA GLU A 130 -8.29 -10.92 12.20
C GLU A 130 -7.75 -9.48 12.13
N GLN A 131 -6.46 -9.28 12.39
CA GLN A 131 -5.82 -7.98 12.36
C GLN A 131 -5.01 -7.79 11.06
N GLN A 132 -5.07 -6.59 10.52
CA GLN A 132 -4.28 -6.18 9.37
C GLN A 132 -3.60 -4.87 9.66
N TRP A 133 -2.32 -4.78 9.32
CA TRP A 133 -1.56 -3.55 9.31
C TRP A 133 -1.14 -3.22 7.90
N VAL A 134 -1.16 -1.93 7.56
CA VAL A 134 -0.80 -1.45 6.22
C VAL A 134 0.26 -0.38 6.38
N ALA A 135 1.42 -0.60 5.77
CA ALA A 135 2.48 0.40 5.63
C ALA A 135 2.65 0.79 4.17
N GLU A 136 2.79 2.08 3.88
CA GLU A 136 3.02 2.59 2.53
C GLU A 136 4.36 3.33 2.46
N PHE A 137 5.33 2.74 1.78
CA PHE A 137 6.66 3.32 1.59
C PHE A 137 6.75 4.04 0.23
N PRO A 138 7.24 5.29 0.18
CA PRO A 138 7.57 5.94 -1.07
C PRO A 138 8.81 5.28 -1.70
N LEU A 139 8.75 4.92 -2.98
CA LEU A 139 9.89 4.41 -3.77
C LEU A 139 10.53 5.49 -4.64
N VAL A 140 10.11 6.74 -4.47
CA VAL A 140 10.61 7.91 -5.19
C VAL A 140 11.71 8.60 -4.41
N ASP A 141 12.52 9.40 -5.09
CA ASP A 141 13.42 10.34 -4.43
C ASP A 141 12.68 11.57 -3.87
N LEU A 142 13.41 12.47 -3.20
CA LEU A 142 12.87 13.75 -2.70
C LEU A 142 12.29 14.66 -3.79
N THR A 143 12.56 14.38 -5.06
CA THR A 143 12.02 15.12 -6.20
C THR A 143 10.77 14.46 -6.80
N GLY A 144 10.29 13.36 -6.20
CA GLY A 144 9.12 12.62 -6.65
C GLY A 144 9.39 11.70 -7.84
N ARG A 145 10.65 11.52 -8.25
CA ARG A 145 10.99 10.65 -9.38
C ARG A 145 11.17 9.21 -8.93
N PRO A 146 10.63 8.23 -9.67
CA PRO A 146 10.91 6.82 -9.40
C PRO A 146 12.41 6.58 -9.57
N LEU A 147 13.05 6.14 -8.49
CA LEU A 147 14.43 5.69 -8.55
C LEU A 147 14.40 4.25 -9.05
N ALA A 148 14.58 4.08 -10.36
CA ALA A 148 15.14 2.82 -10.84
C ALA A 148 16.46 2.63 -10.07
N GLY A 149 16.66 1.46 -9.46
CA GLY A 149 17.92 1.09 -8.83
C GLY A 149 19.12 1.47 -9.70
N PRO A 150 20.30 1.75 -9.09
CA PRO A 150 21.40 2.44 -9.74
C PRO A 150 21.62 1.91 -11.16
N LEU A 151 21.50 2.86 -12.09
CA LEU A 151 21.88 2.75 -13.48
C LEU A 151 23.03 1.77 -13.62
N LEU A 152 22.81 0.67 -14.34
CA LEU A 152 23.86 -0.12 -14.94
C LEU A 152 24.79 0.85 -15.67
N ARG A 153 25.89 1.25 -15.04
CA ARG A 153 27.06 1.75 -15.74
C ARG A 153 27.58 0.57 -16.53
N HIS A 154 27.14 0.43 -17.77
CA HIS A 154 27.97 -0.23 -18.77
C HIS A 154 29.21 0.64 -18.96
N SER A 155 30.27 0.27 -18.25
CA SER A 155 31.64 0.59 -18.62
C SER A 155 32.29 -0.68 -19.14
N SER A 156 32.28 -0.83 -20.46
CA SER A 156 33.37 -1.42 -21.28
C SER A 156 32.94 -1.41 -22.73
#